data_AF-A0A1G7QH39-F1
#
_entry.id   AF-A0A1G7QH39-F1
#
_cell.length_a   1.000
_cell.length_b   1.000
_cell.length_c   1.000
_cell.angle_alpha   90.00
_cell.angle_beta   90.00
_cell.angle_gamma   90.00
#
_symmetry.space_group_name_H-M   'P 1'
#
loop_
_entity.id
_entity.type
_entity.pdbx_description
1 polymer ?
#
loop_
_entity_poly.entity_id
_entity_poly.type
_entity_poly.pdbx_seq_one_letter_code
_entity_poly.pdbx_strand_id
1 'polypeptide(L)'
;MNARLTSEERQWLHSLIREKLELGREEWIEDTTDVRELPGIDSMKILRLVAGIELGFHVDLGFEAIPEVQTVQDIERLICQARERYAVNAPSD
;
A
#
# COMPACT_ATOMS: atom_id res chain seq x y z
N MET A 1 12.56 11.73 5.19
CA MET A 1 12.11 12.73 4.19
C MET A 1 10.63 12.46 3.92
N ASN A 2 9.85 13.40 3.40
CA ASN A 2 8.50 13.04 2.90
C ASN A 2 8.67 12.45 1.50
N ALA A 3 9.25 11.25 1.42
CA ALA A 3 9.23 10.48 0.19
C ALA A 3 7.76 10.25 -0.18
N ARG A 4 7.41 10.58 -1.42
CA ARG A 4 6.09 10.40 -2.00
C ARG A 4 6.23 9.53 -3.23
N LEU A 5 5.22 8.73 -3.51
CA LEU A 5 5.16 7.99 -4.76
C LEU A 5 5.02 8.97 -5.93
N THR A 6 5.59 8.61 -7.07
CA THR A 6 5.34 9.33 -8.33
C THR A 6 3.86 9.21 -8.73
N SER A 7 3.38 10.09 -9.60
CA SER A 7 1.98 10.03 -10.07
C SER A 7 1.63 8.70 -10.74
N GLU A 8 2.58 8.07 -11.43
CA GLU A 8 2.43 6.76 -12.07
C GLU A 8 2.32 5.65 -11.02
N GLU A 9 3.25 5.63 -10.05
CA GLU A 9 3.22 4.70 -8.93
C GLU A 9 1.94 4.85 -8.10
N ARG A 10 1.43 6.07 -7.91
CA ARG A 10 0.15 6.29 -7.24
C ARG A 10 -1.02 5.72 -8.05
N GLN A 11 -1.08 5.96 -9.35
CA GLN A 11 -2.12 5.34 -10.19
C GLN A 11 -2.06 3.81 -10.14
N TRP A 12 -0.85 3.26 -10.11
CA TRP A 12 -0.67 1.83 -9.95
C TRP A 12 -1.13 1.34 -8.57
N LEU A 13 -0.79 2.05 -7.48
CA LEU A 13 -1.26 1.74 -6.14
C LEU A 13 -2.79 1.70 -6.08
N HIS A 14 -3.48 2.71 -6.60
CA HIS A 14 -4.94 2.72 -6.66
C HIS A 14 -5.51 1.54 -7.47
N SER A 15 -4.83 1.14 -8.55
CA SER A 15 -5.25 -0.02 -9.35
C SER A 15 -5.08 -1.33 -8.58
N LEU A 16 -3.96 -1.48 -7.86
CA LEU A 16 -3.68 -2.64 -7.03
C LEU A 16 -4.62 -2.75 -5.84
N ILE A 17 -4.96 -1.63 -5.19
CA ILE A 17 -5.97 -1.58 -4.13
C ILE A 17 -7.31 -2.08 -4.67
N ARG A 18 -7.78 -1.57 -5.82
CA ARG A 18 -9.03 -2.04 -6.44
C ARG A 18 -9.01 -3.52 -6.76
N GLU A 19 -7.91 -4.00 -7.34
CA GLU A 19 -7.76 -5.41 -7.70
C GLU A 19 -7.78 -6.32 -6.46
N LYS A 20 -6.96 -6.04 -5.44
CA LYS A 20 -6.78 -6.94 -4.29
C LYS A 20 -7.93 -6.88 -3.29
N LEU A 21 -8.62 -5.74 -3.22
CA LEU A 21 -9.81 -5.58 -2.40
C LEU A 21 -11.09 -5.98 -3.14
N GLU A 22 -10.98 -6.32 -4.44
CA GLU A 22 -12.09 -6.71 -5.31
C GLU A 22 -13.17 -5.61 -5.41
N LEU A 23 -12.71 -4.36 -5.44
CA LEU A 23 -13.58 -3.18 -5.47
C LEU A 23 -14.20 -3.00 -6.85
N GLY A 24 -15.44 -2.51 -6.87
CA GLY A 24 -16.15 -2.19 -8.09
C GLY A 24 -15.45 -1.09 -8.89
N ARG A 25 -15.63 -1.06 -10.22
CA ARG A 25 -15.07 0.02 -11.07
C ARG A 25 -15.58 1.41 -10.70
N GLU A 26 -16.74 1.49 -10.04
CA GLU A 26 -17.37 2.76 -9.65
C GLU A 26 -16.98 3.22 -8.24
N GLU A 27 -16.25 2.40 -7.48
CA GLU A 27 -15.80 2.79 -6.16
C GLU A 27 -14.64 3.80 -6.27
N TRP A 28 -14.99 5.05 -6.00
CA TRP A 28 -14.04 6.13 -5.85
C TRP A 28 -13.31 5.97 -4.51
N ILE A 29 -11.97 5.99 -4.55
CA ILE A 29 -11.12 5.84 -3.37
C ILE A 29 -10.23 7.08 -3.31
N GLU A 30 -10.41 7.85 -2.25
CA GLU A 30 -9.60 9.02 -1.93
C GLU A 30 -8.42 8.62 -1.04
N ASP A 31 -7.44 9.52 -0.91
CA ASP A 31 -6.26 9.29 -0.09
C ASP A 31 -6.58 8.95 1.36
N THR A 32 -7.65 9.58 1.88
CA THR A 32 -8.13 9.44 3.26
C THR A 32 -9.23 8.39 3.41
N THR A 33 -9.60 7.68 2.35
CA THR A 33 -10.60 6.61 2.44
C THR A 33 -10.05 5.49 3.30
N ASP A 34 -10.77 5.15 4.38
CA ASP A 34 -10.47 3.98 5.18
C ASP A 34 -10.84 2.72 4.39
N VAL A 35 -9.84 1.99 3.92
CA VAL A 35 -10.03 0.80 3.10
C VAL A 35 -10.55 -0.39 3.90
N ARG A 36 -10.47 -0.37 5.23
CA ARG A 36 -10.94 -1.47 6.09
C ARG A 36 -12.44 -1.39 6.35
N GLU A 37 -12.99 -0.19 6.32
CA GLU A 37 -14.41 0.08 6.50
C GLU A 37 -15.21 -0.03 5.20
N LEU A 38 -14.54 -0.31 4.07
CA LEU A 38 -15.21 -0.55 2.81
C LEU A 38 -16.08 -1.84 2.87
N PRO A 39 -17.26 -1.84 2.24
CA PRO A 39 -18.15 -3.00 2.24
C PRO A 39 -17.46 -4.26 1.70
N GLY A 40 -17.58 -5.37 2.44
CA GLY A 40 -17.04 -6.67 2.01
C GLY A 40 -15.52 -6.79 2.10
N ILE A 41 -14.86 -5.90 2.84
CA ILE A 41 -13.45 -6.04 3.21
C ILE A 41 -13.32 -6.85 4.49
N ASP A 42 -12.43 -7.85 4.44
CA ASP A 42 -12.09 -8.72 5.55
C ASP A 42 -10.56 -8.78 5.74
N SER A 43 -10.12 -9.40 6.82
CA SER A 43 -8.69 -9.53 7.13
C SER A 43 -7.89 -10.25 6.03
N MET A 44 -8.53 -11.16 5.28
CA MET A 44 -7.87 -11.89 4.19
C MET A 44 -7.64 -10.98 2.97
N LYS A 45 -8.56 -10.07 2.68
CA LYS A 45 -8.37 -9.04 1.64
C LYS A 45 -7.26 -8.05 2.00
N ILE A 46 -7.16 -7.66 3.27
CA ILE A 46 -6.04 -6.82 3.74
C ILE A 46 -4.70 -7.56 3.59
N LEU A 47 -4.63 -8.84 3.98
CA LEU A 47 -3.43 -9.66 3.79
C LEU A 47 -3.03 -9.75 2.30
N ARG A 48 -4.00 -10.00 1.41
CA ARG A 48 -3.79 -10.03 -0.04
C ARG A 48 -3.30 -8.69 -0.59
N LEU A 49 -3.81 -7.58 -0.04
CA LEU A 49 -3.38 -6.24 -0.40
C LEU A 49 -1.92 -6.01 0.00
N VAL A 50 -1.54 -6.29 1.25
CA VAL A 50 -0.16 -6.15 1.73
C VAL A 50 0.81 -6.96 0.86
N ALA A 51 0.52 -8.25 0.64
CA ALA A 51 1.35 -9.08 -0.21
C ALA A 51 1.45 -8.57 -1.66
N GLY A 52 0.35 -8.02 -2.20
CA GLY A 52 0.34 -7.40 -3.52
C GLY A 52 1.22 -6.14 -3.59
N ILE A 53 1.21 -5.33 -2.54
CA ILE A 53 2.04 -4.12 -2.43
C ILE A 53 3.52 -4.49 -2.36
N GLU A 54 3.89 -5.46 -1.52
CA GLU A 54 5.28 -5.93 -1.40
C GLU A 54 5.83 -6.39 -2.75
N LEU A 55 5.07 -7.20 -3.48
CA LEU A 55 5.43 -7.69 -4.80
C LEU A 55 5.48 -6.58 -5.87
N GLY A 56 4.50 -5.68 -5.88
CA GLY A 56 4.44 -4.59 -6.88
C GLY A 56 5.57 -3.58 -6.65
N PHE A 57 5.71 -3.09 -5.42
CA PHE A 57 6.63 -2.01 -5.11
C PHE A 57 8.04 -2.48 -4.76
N HIS A 58 8.28 -3.80 -4.72
CA HIS A 58 9.55 -4.42 -4.36
C HIS A 58 10.02 -3.95 -2.97
N VAL A 59 9.13 -4.07 -1.98
CA VAL A 59 9.35 -3.68 -0.59
C VAL A 59 9.02 -4.83 0.36
N ASP A 60 9.59 -4.81 1.55
CA ASP A 60 9.25 -5.70 2.66
C ASP A 60 8.55 -4.85 3.73
N LEU A 61 7.26 -5.14 3.91
CA LEU A 61 6.39 -4.45 4.86
C LEU A 61 6.19 -5.28 6.12
N GLY A 62 6.23 -6.60 6.02
CA GLY A 62 6.05 -7.52 7.12
C GLY A 62 4.62 -7.55 7.68
N PHE A 63 4.41 -8.36 8.72
CA PHE A 63 3.11 -8.49 9.37
C PHE A 63 2.73 -7.26 10.18
N GLU A 64 3.71 -6.47 10.63
CA GLU A 64 3.52 -5.22 11.35
C GLU A 64 2.75 -4.17 10.54
N ALA A 65 2.82 -4.22 9.21
CA ALA A 65 2.11 -3.28 8.35
C ALA A 65 0.59 -3.54 8.29
N ILE A 66 0.12 -4.74 8.60
CA ILE A 66 -1.31 -5.11 8.51
C ILE A 66 -2.23 -4.20 9.33
N PRO A 67 -1.94 -3.90 10.61
CA PRO A 67 -2.74 -2.93 11.37
C PRO A 67 -2.58 -1.48 10.87
N GLU A 68 -1.48 -1.16 10.18
CA GLU A 68 -1.19 0.20 9.67
C GLU A 68 -1.84 0.49 8.31
N VAL A 69 -2.26 -0.55 7.57
CA VAL A 69 -3.05 -0.40 6.35
C VAL A 69 -4.49 0.01 6.70
N GLN A 70 -4.69 1.33 6.84
CA GLN A 70 -6.00 1.96 7.05
C GLN A 70 -6.41 2.81 5.86
N THR A 71 -5.58 3.75 5.42
CA THR A 71 -5.89 4.61 4.28
C THR A 71 -4.93 4.40 3.11
N VAL A 72 -5.28 4.90 1.92
CA VAL A 72 -4.36 4.90 0.77
C VAL A 72 -3.08 5.67 1.10
N GLN A 73 -3.21 6.77 1.85
CA GLN A 73 -2.07 7.56 2.30
C GLN A 73 -1.17 6.78 3.28
N ASP A 74 -1.73 5.95 4.15
CA ASP A 74 -0.94 5.09 5.03
C ASP A 74 -0.15 4.06 4.24
N ILE A 75 -0.78 3.45 3.23
CA ILE A 75 -0.11 2.51 2.33
C ILE A 75 1.05 3.18 1.59
N GLU A 76 0.83 4.38 1.02
CA GLU A 76 1.88 5.16 0.37
C GLU A 76 3.06 5.40 1.32
N ARG A 77 2.76 5.83 2.55
CA ARG A 77 3.77 6.08 3.58
C ARG A 77 4.57 4.81 3.91
N LEU A 78 3.91 3.67 4.07
CA LEU A 78 4.57 2.39 4.36
C LEU A 78 5.55 1.99 3.25
N ILE A 79 5.16 2.13 1.99
CA ILE A 79 6.02 1.85 0.83
C ILE A 79 7.25 2.74 0.86
N CYS A 80 7.06 4.05 1.05
CA CYS A 80 8.15 5.02 1.10
C CYS A 80 9.10 4.74 2.27
N GLN A 81 8.59 4.46 3.46
CA GLN A 81 9.39 4.11 4.64
C GLN A 81 10.17 2.81 4.45
N ALA A 82 9.58 1.80 3.80
CA ALA A 82 10.28 0.56 3.49
C ALA A 82 11.46 0.81 2.53
N ARG A 83 11.25 1.59 1.47
CA ARG A 83 12.33 1.97 0.54
C ARG A 83 13.45 2.75 1.22
N GLU A 84 13.11 3.69 2.10
CA GLU A 84 14.10 4.43 2.89
C GLU A 84 14.93 3.48 3.78
N ARG A 85 14.28 2.51 4.45
CA ARG A 85 14.99 1.49 5.26
C ARG A 85 15.98 0.69 4.42
N TYR A 86 15.62 0.29 3.20
CA TYR A 86 16.53 -0.41 2.29
C TYR A 86 17.67 0.46 1.79
N ALA A 87 17.41 1.72 1.44
CA ALA A 87 18.43 2.65 0.97
C ALA A 87 19.49 2.95 2.04
N VAL A 88 19.10 3.01 3.32
CA VAL A 88 20.02 3.25 4.45
C VAL A 88 20.85 2.00 4.79
N ASN A 89 20.33 0.81 4.52
CA ASN A 89 20.99 -0.46 4.86
C ASN A 89 21.76 -1.09 3.68
N ALA A 90 21.77 -0.45 2.51
CA ALA A 90 22.61 -0.89 1.40
C ALA A 90 24.09 -0.68 1.76
N PRO A 91 24.96 -1.71 1.67
CA PRO A 91 26.39 -1.51 1.89
C PRO A 91 26.88 -0.46 0.88
N SER A 92 27.56 0.57 1.39
CA SER A 92 28.30 1.49 0.53
C SER A 92 29.42 0.67 -0.13
N ASP A 93 29.35 0.52 -1.46
CA ASP A 93 30.45 -0.04 -2.27
C ASP A 93 31.74 0.78 -2.12
#